data_AF-A0A2K0TG24-F1
#
_entry.id   AF-A0A2K0TG24-F1
#
_cell.length_a   1.000
_cell.length_b   1.000
_cell.length_c   1.000
_cell.angle_alpha   90.00
_cell.angle_beta   90.00
_cell.angle_gamma   90.00
#
_symmetry.space_group_name_H-M   'P 1'
#
loop_
_entity.id
_entity.type
_entity.pdbx_description
1 polymer ?
#
loop_
_entity_poly.entity_id
_entity_poly.type
_entity_poly.pdbx_seq_one_letter_code
_entity_poly.pdbx_strand_id
1 'polypeptide(L)'
;MYLALLGEAKYFGISKLEDWIQNERYLAAVRVRYSIDIFGGSNIFQALPRHFNTVNANTKFDFSYALGSSKVFVCPRAVAEYRGHPERCGAKCNKTRNGLPAIFEDEPRLQVACIKTEVLFEAGLGNGSTNVRKFRNPSSCTMQSQF
;
A
#
# COMPACT_ATOMS: atom_id res chain seq x y z
N MET A 1 -24.97 -16.86 16.35
CA MET A 1 -23.80 -17.64 16.81
C MET A 1 -23.28 -17.13 18.17
N TYR A 2 -22.95 -15.85 18.34
CA TYR A 2 -22.46 -15.32 19.63
C TYR A 2 -23.45 -15.43 20.82
N LEU A 3 -24.76 -15.37 20.56
CA LEU A 3 -25.78 -15.57 21.61
C LEU A 3 -25.78 -17.00 22.18
N ALA A 4 -25.48 -18.00 21.35
CA ALA A 4 -25.36 -19.39 21.81
C ALA A 4 -24.13 -19.56 22.71
N LEU A 5 -22.99 -18.98 22.31
CA LEU A 5 -21.77 -18.94 23.11
C LEU A 5 -21.95 -18.18 24.43
N LEU A 6 -22.78 -17.13 24.46
CA LEU A 6 -23.13 -16.43 25.71
C LEU A 6 -23.96 -17.33 26.65
N GLY A 7 -24.90 -18.10 26.10
CA GLY A 7 -25.68 -19.08 26.86
C GLY A 7 -24.80 -20.17 27.47
N GLU A 8 -23.86 -20.71 26.69
CA GLU A 8 -22.87 -21.69 27.17
C GLU A 8 -21.92 -21.07 28.21
N ALA A 9 -21.42 -19.85 27.99
CA ALA A 9 -20.56 -19.16 28.94
C ALA A 9 -21.24 -18.96 30.30
N LYS A 10 -22.53 -18.62 30.30
CA LYS A 10 -23.36 -18.51 31.51
C LYS A 10 -23.57 -19.87 32.17
N TYR A 11 -23.85 -20.91 31.38
CA TYR A 11 -24.03 -22.27 31.88
C TYR A 11 -22.77 -22.82 32.56
N PHE A 12 -21.59 -22.59 31.97
CA PHE A 12 -20.30 -23.02 32.51
C PHE A 12 -19.66 -22.03 33.50
N GLY A 13 -20.30 -20.88 33.77
CA GLY A 13 -19.79 -19.87 34.70
C GLY A 13 -18.51 -19.17 34.26
N ILE A 14 -18.25 -19.05 32.96
CA ILE A 14 -17.04 -18.42 32.41
C ILE A 14 -17.23 -16.89 32.34
N SER A 15 -17.15 -16.23 33.50
CA SER A 15 -17.41 -14.79 33.67
C SER A 15 -16.64 -13.88 32.71
N LYS A 16 -15.39 -14.23 32.39
CA LYS A 16 -14.56 -13.47 31.44
C LYS A 16 -15.10 -13.52 30.00
N LEU A 17 -15.62 -14.67 29.58
CA LEU A 17 -16.19 -14.85 28.24
C LEU A 17 -17.58 -14.20 28.16
N GLU A 18 -18.35 -14.33 29.24
CA GLU A 18 -19.63 -13.62 29.39
C GLU A 18 -19.43 -12.10 29.25
N ASP A 19 -18.55 -11.50 30.05
CA ASP A 19 -18.21 -10.07 29.96
C ASP A 19 -17.72 -9.66 28.57
N TRP A 20 -16.92 -10.51 27.92
CA TRP A 20 -16.36 -10.21 26.61
C TRP A 20 -17.40 -10.22 25.49
N ILE A 21 -18.34 -11.17 25.52
CA ILE A 21 -19.44 -11.25 24.53
C ILE A 21 -20.50 -10.19 24.83
N GLN A 22 -20.87 -10.00 26.10
CA GLN A 22 -21.93 -9.09 26.50
C GLN A 22 -21.56 -7.62 26.26
N ASN A 23 -20.29 -7.24 26.41
CA ASN A 23 -19.80 -5.91 26.06
C ASN A 23 -19.30 -5.80 24.60
N GLU A 24 -19.64 -6.77 23.75
CA GLU A 24 -19.30 -6.77 22.33
C GLU A 24 -17.80 -6.57 22.01
N ARG A 25 -16.93 -6.95 22.93
CA ARG A 25 -15.47 -6.72 22.82
C ARG A 25 -14.83 -7.50 21.67
N TYR A 26 -15.56 -8.49 21.13
CA TYR A 26 -15.20 -9.20 19.90
C TYR A 26 -15.17 -8.30 18.67
N LEU A 27 -15.94 -7.20 18.64
CA LEU A 27 -15.92 -6.24 17.51
C LEU A 27 -14.58 -5.51 17.41
N ALA A 28 -13.92 -5.26 18.54
CA ALA A 28 -12.60 -4.64 18.58
C ALA A 28 -11.45 -5.64 18.38
N ALA A 29 -11.74 -6.94 18.39
CA ALA A 29 -10.72 -7.99 18.31
C ALA A 29 -10.09 -8.11 16.92
N VAL A 30 -10.78 -7.64 15.87
CA VAL A 30 -10.28 -7.60 14.50
C VAL A 30 -10.28 -6.16 14.02
N ARG A 31 -9.10 -5.65 13.66
CA ARG A 31 -8.94 -4.34 13.05
C ARG A 31 -8.36 -4.49 11.66
N VAL A 32 -8.88 -3.75 10.70
CA VAL A 32 -8.33 -3.72 9.36
C VAL A 32 -7.64 -2.38 9.14
N ARG A 33 -6.37 -2.42 8.79
CA ARG A 33 -5.58 -1.25 8.44
C ARG A 33 -5.40 -1.22 6.92
N TYR A 34 -5.69 -0.08 6.32
CA TYR A 34 -5.43 0.17 4.90
C TYR A 34 -4.30 1.19 4.76
N SER A 35 -3.39 0.96 3.82
CA SER A 35 -2.43 1.95 3.34
C SER A 35 -2.44 1.96 1.82
N ILE A 36 -2.36 3.15 1.24
CA ILE A 36 -2.44 3.34 -0.21
C ILE A 36 -1.16 4.04 -0.66
N ASP A 37 -0.44 3.41 -1.57
CA ASP A 37 0.74 3.97 -2.21
C ASP A 37 0.43 4.19 -3.70
N ILE A 38 0.70 5.39 -4.21
CA ILE A 38 0.47 5.74 -5.62
C ILE A 38 1.83 5.90 -6.31
N PHE A 39 2.02 5.14 -7.38
CA PHE A 39 3.22 5.18 -8.22
C PHE A 39 2.87 5.70 -9.61
N GLY A 40 3.79 6.40 -10.27
CA GLY A 40 3.59 6.87 -11.63
C GLY A 40 4.87 7.18 -12.38
N GLY A 41 4.85 6.95 -13.70
CA GLY A 41 6.02 7.21 -14.56
C GLY A 41 7.19 6.25 -14.34
N SER A 42 8.42 6.75 -14.48
CA SER A 42 9.68 5.97 -14.39
C SER A 42 9.90 5.24 -13.06
N ASN A 43 9.24 5.69 -11.99
CA ASN A 43 9.41 5.15 -10.64
C ASN A 43 8.62 3.84 -10.41
N ILE A 44 7.71 3.46 -11.32
CA ILE A 44 6.88 2.26 -11.17
C ILE A 44 7.74 1.00 -11.05
N PHE A 45 8.74 0.84 -11.92
CA PHE A 45 9.60 -0.35 -11.94
C PHE A 45 10.53 -0.46 -10.74
N GLN A 46 10.87 0.65 -10.08
CA GLN A 46 11.70 0.65 -8.87
C GLN A 46 10.88 0.43 -7.59
N ALA A 47 9.62 0.89 -7.57
CA ALA A 47 8.77 0.82 -6.38
C ALA A 47 8.04 -0.54 -6.25
N LEU A 48 7.59 -1.11 -7.37
CA LEU A 48 6.81 -2.36 -7.39
C LEU A 48 7.49 -3.57 -6.72
N PRO A 49 8.80 -3.85 -6.91
CA PRO A 49 9.44 -5.03 -6.33
C PRO A 49 9.33 -5.13 -4.81
N ARG A 50 9.20 -3.99 -4.10
CA ARG A 50 9.03 -3.97 -2.64
C ARG A 50 7.71 -4.58 -2.17
N HIS A 51 6.71 -4.67 -3.04
CA HIS A 51 5.37 -5.19 -2.74
C HIS A 51 5.21 -6.68 -3.08
N PHE A 52 6.15 -7.30 -3.80
CA PHE A 52 6.11 -8.71 -4.22
C PHE A 52 7.01 -9.65 -3.39
N ASN A 53 7.69 -9.12 -2.37
CA ASN A 53 8.51 -9.94 -1.47
C ASN A 53 7.64 -10.77 -0.52
N THR A 54 8.26 -11.58 0.34
CA THR A 54 7.56 -12.32 1.39
C THR A 54 6.71 -11.37 2.25
N VAL A 55 5.40 -11.50 2.16
CA VAL A 55 4.42 -10.71 2.91
C VAL A 55 3.78 -11.57 4.00
N ASN A 56 3.30 -10.94 5.06
CA ASN A 56 2.61 -11.67 6.12
C ASN A 56 1.27 -12.21 5.59
N ALA A 57 0.85 -13.38 6.09
CA ALA A 57 -0.42 -14.00 5.70
C ALA A 57 -1.66 -13.16 6.06
N ASN A 58 -1.52 -12.22 7.00
CA ASN A 58 -2.58 -11.27 7.37
C ASN A 58 -2.57 -10.00 6.49
N THR A 59 -1.77 -9.97 5.43
CA THR A 59 -1.64 -8.83 4.52
C THR A 59 -2.15 -9.22 3.13
N LYS A 60 -2.98 -8.36 2.54
CA LYS A 60 -3.45 -8.44 1.16
C LYS A 60 -3.01 -7.20 0.39
N PHE A 61 -2.60 -7.38 -0.86
CA PHE A 61 -2.33 -6.28 -1.78
C PHE A 61 -3.34 -6.32 -2.92
N ASP A 62 -3.94 -5.18 -3.21
CA ASP A 62 -4.79 -4.95 -4.37
C ASP A 62 -4.15 -3.85 -5.23
N PHE A 63 -4.11 -4.07 -6.54
CA PHE A 63 -3.50 -3.13 -7.48
C PHE A 63 -4.57 -2.56 -8.41
N SER A 64 -4.59 -1.24 -8.53
CA SER A 64 -5.44 -0.53 -9.50
C SER A 64 -4.57 0.26 -10.45
N TYR A 65 -4.86 0.14 -11.74
CA TYR A 65 -4.09 0.77 -12.82
C TYR A 65 -4.94 1.86 -13.45
N ALA A 66 -4.35 3.04 -13.61
CA ALA A 66 -4.96 4.15 -14.32
C ALA A 66 -4.01 4.60 -15.43
N LEU A 67 -4.49 4.60 -16.67
CA LEU A 67 -3.78 5.20 -17.79
C LEU A 67 -4.29 6.63 -17.97
N GLY A 68 -3.39 7.60 -17.83
CA GLY A 68 -3.68 9.01 -18.06
C GLY A 68 -2.71 9.63 -19.05
N SER A 69 -2.89 10.92 -19.34
CA SER A 69 -1.88 11.73 -20.01
C SER A 69 -1.33 12.79 -19.07
N SER A 70 -0.06 13.14 -19.24
CA SER A 70 0.60 14.23 -18.52
C SER A 70 1.25 15.16 -19.53
N LYS A 71 1.09 16.47 -19.32
CA LYS A 71 1.79 17.47 -20.10
C LYS A 71 3.27 17.48 -19.73
N VAL A 72 4.14 17.26 -20.69
CA VAL A 72 5.59 17.27 -20.52
C VAL A 72 6.18 18.42 -21.32
N PHE A 73 7.01 19.23 -20.67
CA PHE A 73 7.65 20.37 -21.30
C PHE A 73 8.63 19.91 -22.40
N VAL A 74 8.56 20.55 -23.56
CA VAL A 74 9.47 20.33 -24.68
C VAL A 74 10.34 21.56 -24.89
N CYS A 75 11.65 21.34 -24.91
CA CYS A 75 12.62 22.40 -25.19
C CYS A 75 12.42 22.96 -26.60
N PRO A 76 12.36 24.30 -26.80
CA PRO A 76 12.23 24.92 -28.13
C PRO A 76 13.35 24.55 -29.11
N ARG A 77 14.47 24.07 -28.59
CA ARG A 77 15.63 23.61 -29.37
C ARG A 77 15.71 22.10 -29.52
N ALA A 78 14.67 21.36 -29.12
CA ALA A 78 14.60 19.89 -29.15
C ALA A 78 15.77 19.19 -28.41
N VAL A 79 16.32 19.81 -27.37
CA VAL A 79 17.36 19.20 -26.53
C VAL A 79 16.68 18.19 -25.59
N ALA A 80 16.95 16.90 -25.80
CA ALA A 80 16.30 15.80 -25.08
C ALA A 80 16.49 15.88 -23.56
N GLU A 81 17.68 16.27 -23.08
CA GLU A 81 18.01 16.37 -21.66
C GLU A 81 17.18 17.44 -20.90
N TYR A 82 16.54 18.35 -21.61
CA TYR A 82 15.72 19.42 -21.02
C TYR A 82 14.23 19.07 -21.03
N ARG A 83 13.86 17.90 -21.58
CA ARG A 83 12.46 17.45 -21.62
C ARG A 83 11.94 17.22 -20.20
N GLY A 84 10.76 17.77 -19.91
CA GLY A 84 10.17 17.76 -18.57
C GLY A 84 10.82 18.72 -17.56
N HIS A 85 11.90 19.41 -17.95
CA HIS A 85 12.71 20.26 -17.09
C HIS A 85 12.83 21.69 -17.65
N PRO A 86 11.77 22.51 -17.56
CA PRO A 86 11.77 23.88 -18.09
C PRO A 86 12.86 24.77 -17.48
N GLU A 87 13.27 24.50 -16.24
CA GLU A 87 14.34 25.20 -15.53
C GLU A 87 15.73 25.06 -16.19
N ARG A 88 15.94 24.00 -16.99
CA ARG A 88 17.20 23.79 -17.72
C ARG A 88 17.31 24.65 -18.97
N CYS A 89 16.21 25.26 -19.42
CA CYS A 89 16.21 26.16 -20.56
C CYS A 89 16.81 27.53 -20.20
N GLY A 90 18.03 27.79 -20.68
CA GLY A 90 18.68 29.10 -20.53
C GLY A 90 18.34 30.12 -21.64
N ALA A 91 19.10 31.22 -21.68
CA ALA A 91 18.88 32.34 -22.59
C ALA A 91 18.82 31.97 -24.07
N LYS A 92 19.59 30.96 -24.51
CA LYS A 92 19.57 30.49 -25.90
C LYS A 92 18.22 29.87 -26.29
N CYS A 93 17.57 29.14 -25.38
CA CYS A 93 16.26 28.55 -25.62
C CYS A 93 15.17 29.63 -25.66
N ASN A 94 15.29 30.64 -24.80
CA ASN A 94 14.37 31.79 -24.79
C ASN A 94 14.47 32.63 -26.06
N LYS A 95 15.69 32.82 -26.59
CA LYS A 95 15.89 33.45 -27.91
C LYS A 95 15.21 32.63 -29.01
N THR A 96 15.41 31.32 -29.07
CA THR A 96 14.71 30.46 -30.06
C THR A 96 13.19 30.55 -29.92
N ARG A 97 12.69 30.67 -28.69
CA ARG A 97 11.25 30.81 -28.42
C ARG A 97 10.69 32.16 -28.90
N ASN A 98 11.50 33.21 -29.03
CA ASN A 98 11.07 34.53 -29.55
C ASN A 98 9.78 35.08 -28.90
N GLY A 99 9.62 34.90 -27.59
CA GLY A 99 8.43 35.37 -26.86
C GLY A 99 7.18 34.48 -26.99
N LEU A 100 7.24 33.37 -27.73
CA LEU A 100 6.16 32.38 -27.77
C LEU A 100 5.98 31.69 -26.41
N PRO A 101 4.79 31.13 -26.12
CA PRO A 101 4.58 30.33 -24.91
C PRO A 101 5.44 29.06 -24.92
N ALA A 102 5.66 28.49 -23.73
CA ALA A 102 6.31 27.19 -23.59
C ALA A 102 5.47 26.08 -24.25
N ILE A 103 6.15 25.14 -24.90
CA ILE A 103 5.52 24.01 -25.59
C ILE A 103 5.42 22.84 -24.61
N PHE A 104 4.25 22.23 -24.56
CA PHE A 104 4.00 21.02 -23.78
C PHE A 104 3.35 19.98 -24.69
N GLU A 105 3.83 18.74 -24.61
CA GLU A 105 3.25 17.58 -25.28
C GLU A 105 2.52 16.70 -24.28
N ASP A 106 1.41 16.09 -24.70
CA ASP A 106 0.71 15.10 -23.89
C ASP A 106 1.41 13.75 -24.04
N GLU A 107 1.95 13.23 -22.94
CA GLU A 107 2.55 11.90 -22.88
C GLU A 107 1.67 10.93 -22.09
N PRO A 108 1.47 9.70 -22.57
CA PRO A 108 0.76 8.67 -21.83
C PRO A 108 1.56 8.31 -20.57
N ARG A 109 0.91 8.36 -19.42
CA ARG A 109 1.49 8.01 -18.13
C ARG A 109 0.64 6.96 -17.44
N LEU A 110 1.27 5.81 -17.17
CA LEU A 110 0.70 4.81 -16.29
C LEU A 110 0.82 5.28 -14.84
N GLN A 111 -0.27 5.13 -14.09
CA GLN A 111 -0.31 5.27 -12.65
C GLN A 111 -0.78 3.94 -12.05
N VAL A 112 -0.19 3.56 -10.93
CA VAL A 112 -0.52 2.33 -10.20
C VAL A 112 -0.80 2.71 -8.76
N ALA A 113 -2.01 2.45 -8.28
CA ALA A 113 -2.34 2.51 -6.88
C ALA A 113 -2.19 1.12 -6.28
N CYS A 114 -1.34 0.98 -5.27
CA CYS A 114 -1.19 -0.22 -4.47
C CYS A 114 -1.92 -0.01 -3.15
N ILE A 115 -2.94 -0.82 -2.92
CA ILE A 115 -3.73 -0.83 -1.70
C ILE A 115 -3.27 -2.02 -0.87
N LYS A 116 -2.62 -1.74 0.24
CA LYS A 116 -2.23 -2.74 1.22
C LYS A 116 -3.26 -2.78 2.33
N THR A 117 -3.80 -3.96 2.56
CA THR A 117 -4.76 -4.25 3.62
C THR A 117 -4.10 -5.18 4.63
N GLU A 118 -4.06 -4.80 5.91
CA GLU A 118 -3.52 -5.61 7.00
C GLU A 118 -4.62 -5.91 8.02
N VAL A 119 -4.85 -7.19 8.30
CA VAL A 119 -5.79 -7.64 9.34
C VAL A 119 -5.01 -7.83 10.64
N LEU A 120 -5.32 -7.02 11.64
CA LEU A 120 -4.72 -7.06 12.97
C LEU A 120 -5.67 -7.75 13.93
N PHE A 121 -5.16 -8.76 14.64
CA PHE A 121 -5.90 -9.49 15.66
C PHE A 121 -5.41 -9.07 17.05
N GLU A 122 -6.30 -8.48 17.84
CA GLU A 122 -6.04 -8.12 19.23
C GLU A 122 -6.67 -9.20 20.14
N ALA A 123 -5.84 -10.17 20.53
CA ALA A 123 -6.26 -11.28 21.39
C ALA A 123 -6.35 -10.83 22.86
N GLY A 124 -7.47 -10.22 23.25
CA GLY A 124 -7.70 -9.68 24.59
C GLY A 124 -8.32 -10.64 25.63
N LEU A 125 -8.49 -11.92 25.31
CA LEU A 125 -9.15 -12.89 26.21
C LEU A 125 -8.19 -13.57 27.21
N GLY A 126 -6.88 -13.36 27.12
CA GLY A 126 -5.86 -13.91 28.02
C GLY A 126 -5.18 -12.82 28.86
N ASN A 127 -4.82 -13.14 30.10
CA ASN A 127 -4.22 -12.21 31.07
C ASN A 127 -3.07 -11.37 30.47
N GLY A 128 -3.16 -10.06 30.64
CA GLY A 128 -2.04 -9.12 30.69
C GLY A 128 -0.85 -9.40 29.77
N SER A 129 -1.02 -9.31 28.46
CA SER A 129 0.00 -8.73 27.58
C SER A 129 -0.64 -8.51 26.21
N THR A 130 -0.70 -7.26 25.77
CA THR A 130 -0.98 -6.85 24.40
C THR A 130 0.19 -7.27 23.52
N ASN A 131 0.39 -8.57 23.38
CA ASN A 131 1.27 -9.11 22.36
C ASN A 131 0.47 -9.06 21.06
N VAL A 132 0.72 -8.02 20.24
CA VAL A 132 0.42 -8.05 18.81
C VAL A 132 1.14 -9.28 18.27
N ARG A 133 0.45 -10.43 18.22
CA ARG A 133 1.00 -11.66 17.66
C ARG A 133 1.08 -11.46 16.16
N LYS A 134 2.22 -10.92 15.71
CA LYS A 134 2.64 -11.05 14.31
C LYS A 134 2.76 -12.56 14.07
N PHE A 135 1.83 -13.12 13.29
CA PHE A 135 1.94 -14.49 12.83
C PHE A 135 3.26 -14.61 12.05
N ARG A 136 4.26 -15.27 12.64
CA ARG A 136 5.49 -15.63 11.93
C ARG A 136 5.13 -16.70 10.90
N ASN A 137 5.52 -16.46 9.66
CA ASN A 137 5.36 -17.39 8.56
C ASN A 137 6.27 -18.62 8.79
N PRO A 138 5.78 -19.87 8.72
CA PRO A 138 6.61 -21.07 8.88
C PRO A 138 7.56 -21.38 7.71
N SER A 139 7.83 -20.43 6.81
CA SER A 139 8.70 -20.63 5.64
C SER A 139 10.19 -20.47 5.95
N SER A 140 10.70 -21.15 6.98
CA SER A 140 12.13 -21.49 7.06
C SER A 140 12.34 -22.88 6.46
N CYS A 141 11.97 -23.06 5.18
CA CYS A 141 12.44 -24.18 4.39
C CYS A 141 13.41 -23.61 3.36
N THR A 142 14.69 -23.64 3.71
CA THR A 142 15.80 -23.40 2.81
C THR A 142 15.75 -24.50 1.74
N MET A 143 15.30 -24.19 0.52
CA MET A 143 15.69 -25.01 -0.63
C MET A 143 17.14 -24.67 -0.96
N GLN A 144 18.06 -25.53 -0.54
CA GLN A 144 19.37 -25.62 -1.17
C GLN A 144 19.13 -26.14 -2.60
N SER A 145 19.19 -25.28 -3.60
CA SER A 145 19.36 -25.71 -4.98
C SER A 145 20.85 -25.94 -5.21
N GLN A 146 21.24 -27.22 -5.33
CA GLN A 146 22.48 -27.58 -6.00
C GLN A 146 22.31 -27.32 -7.50
N PHE A 147 23.19 -26.48 -8.05
CA PHE A 147 23.66 -26.55 -9.42
C PHE A 147 25.17 -26.32 -9.39
#